data_AF-A0AA95I5K8-F1
#
_entry.id   AF-A0AA95I5K8-F1
#
_cell.length_a   1.000
_cell.length_b   1.000
_cell.length_c   1.000
_cell.angle_alpha   90.00
_cell.angle_beta   90.00
_cell.angle_gamma   90.00
#
_symmetry.space_group_name_H-M   'P 1'
#
loop_
_entity.id
_entity.type
_entity.pdbx_description
1 polymer ?
#
loop_
_entity_poly.entity_id
_entity_poly.type
_entity_poly.pdbx_seq_one_letter_code
_entity_poly.pdbx_strand_id
1 'polypeptide(L)'
;MCNFCEVKAVEMLQMFLWIVYPYTVVAIVGMGLVWRYDSSRDEEARSTAGKLLLMVVKVMMAASTATGIAIVLSSSMADEPLLLFRWLISLAQLQPDISLILEISILSKIHFVVVFLFLLSLAFTKEIYYLLKPHQYLKKIYLKLQVEKRG
;
A
#
# COMPACT_ATOMS: atom_id res chain seq x y z
N MET A 1 17.91 -7.18 -37.13
CA MET A 1 16.61 -6.47 -37.05
C MET A 1 15.83 -6.82 -35.77
N CYS A 2 16.50 -6.97 -34.60
CA CYS A 2 15.82 -7.34 -33.34
C CYS A 2 15.69 -6.19 -32.32
N ASN A 3 16.49 -5.13 -32.43
CA ASN A 3 16.48 -4.03 -31.45
C ASN A 3 15.14 -3.27 -31.39
N PHE A 4 14.41 -3.13 -32.50
CA PHE A 4 13.15 -2.39 -32.51
C PHE A 4 12.00 -3.14 -31.81
N CYS A 5 12.00 -4.48 -31.89
CA CYS A 5 11.01 -5.29 -31.20
C CYS A 5 11.28 -5.33 -29.70
N GLU A 6 12.56 -5.37 -29.31
CA GLU A 6 12.99 -5.37 -27.92
C GLU A 6 12.66 -4.05 -27.21
N VAL A 7 12.94 -2.90 -27.85
CA VAL A 7 12.59 -1.57 -27.31
C VAL A 7 11.08 -1.44 -27.11
N LYS A 8 10.27 -1.87 -28.08
CA LYS A 8 8.80 -1.83 -27.93
C LYS A 8 8.28 -2.77 -26.85
N ALA A 9 8.89 -3.94 -26.67
CA ALA A 9 8.50 -4.86 -25.60
C ALA A 9 8.75 -4.25 -24.22
N VAL A 10 9.88 -3.56 -24.03
CA VAL A 10 10.21 -2.86 -22.77
C VAL A 10 9.25 -1.69 -22.52
N GLU A 11 8.93 -0.90 -23.53
CA GLU A 11 7.97 0.22 -23.41
C GLU A 11 6.55 -0.26 -23.08
N MET A 12 6.09 -1.34 -23.74
CA MET A 12 4.82 -1.98 -23.45
C MET A 12 4.78 -2.46 -22.00
N LEU A 13 5.84 -3.15 -21.54
CA LEU A 13 5.95 -3.62 -20.16
C LEU A 13 5.91 -2.47 -19.15
N GLN A 14 6.57 -1.35 -19.43
CA GLN A 14 6.54 -0.17 -18.57
C GLN A 14 5.13 0.42 -18.48
N MET A 15 4.39 0.53 -19.59
CA MET A 15 2.99 0.95 -19.55
C MET A 15 2.13 -0.01 -18.71
N PHE A 16 2.24 -1.32 -18.92
CA PHE A 16 1.49 -2.28 -18.11
C PHE A 16 1.85 -2.21 -16.62
N LEU A 17 3.14 -2.14 -16.31
CA LEU A 17 3.63 -2.14 -14.92
C LEU A 17 3.31 -0.83 -14.19
N TRP A 18 3.31 0.32 -14.86
CA TRP A 18 3.10 1.61 -14.20
C TRP A 18 1.68 2.14 -14.34
N ILE A 19 0.90 1.68 -15.32
CA ILE A 19 -0.51 2.08 -15.46
C ILE A 19 -1.40 0.98 -14.87
N VAL A 20 -1.32 -0.25 -15.40
CA VAL A 20 -2.29 -1.31 -15.04
C VAL A 20 -2.09 -1.80 -13.61
N TYR A 21 -0.85 -2.05 -13.20
CA TYR A 21 -0.55 -2.56 -11.86
C TYR A 21 -1.15 -1.70 -10.72
N PRO A 22 -0.91 -0.37 -10.62
CA PRO A 22 -1.47 0.41 -9.52
C PRO A 22 -3.01 0.45 -9.54
N TYR A 23 -3.67 0.47 -10.71
CA TYR A 23 -5.13 0.38 -10.78
C TYR A 23 -5.64 -0.97 -10.26
N THR A 24 -4.99 -2.09 -10.62
CA THR A 24 -5.38 -3.41 -10.12
C THR A 24 -5.21 -3.53 -8.61
N VAL A 25 -4.12 -2.97 -8.06
CA VAL A 25 -3.88 -2.95 -6.61
C VAL A 25 -4.97 -2.17 -5.90
N VAL A 26 -5.30 -0.96 -6.37
CA VAL A 26 -6.37 -0.15 -5.78
C VAL A 26 -7.73 -0.84 -5.87
N ALA A 27 -8.05 -1.48 -6.99
CA ALA A 27 -9.29 -2.22 -7.17
C ALA A 27 -9.39 -3.42 -6.21
N ILE A 28 -8.32 -4.22 -6.09
CA ILE A 28 -8.27 -5.36 -5.16
C ILE A 28 -8.38 -4.90 -3.71
N VAL A 29 -7.68 -3.81 -3.36
CA VAL A 29 -7.75 -3.23 -2.01
C VAL A 29 -9.16 -2.74 -1.72
N GLY A 30 -9.77 -1.97 -2.62
CA GLY A 30 -11.14 -1.48 -2.48
C GLY A 30 -12.14 -2.61 -2.32
N MET A 31 -12.08 -3.63 -3.18
CA MET A 31 -12.96 -4.79 -3.12
C MET A 31 -12.74 -5.62 -1.84
N GLY A 32 -11.48 -5.83 -1.44
CA GLY A 32 -11.13 -6.52 -0.20
C GLY A 32 -11.66 -5.81 1.04
N LEU A 33 -11.67 -4.47 1.05
CA LEU A 33 -12.26 -3.67 2.11
C LEU A 33 -13.78 -3.80 2.15
N VAL A 34 -14.45 -3.75 1.00
CA VAL A 34 -15.91 -3.88 0.89
C VAL A 34 -16.36 -5.27 1.33
N TRP A 35 -15.74 -6.33 0.83
CA TRP A 35 -16.08 -7.71 1.20
C TRP A 35 -15.92 -7.95 2.71
N ARG A 36 -14.86 -7.39 3.31
CA ARG A 36 -14.62 -7.55 4.74
C ARG A 36 -15.54 -6.72 5.62
N TYR A 37 -16.09 -5.62 5.12
CA TYR A 37 -17.07 -4.81 5.85
C TYR A 37 -18.27 -5.67 6.26
N ASP A 38 -18.72 -6.52 5.35
CA ASP A 38 -19.89 -7.38 5.55
C ASP A 38 -19.57 -8.62 6.41
N SER A 39 -18.42 -9.28 6.20
CA SER A 39 -18.00 -10.48 6.95
C SER A 39 -17.53 -10.23 8.39
N SER A 40 -17.83 -9.06 8.99
CA SER A 40 -17.37 -8.69 10.34
C SER A 40 -18.04 -9.46 11.49
N ARG A 41 -18.90 -10.44 11.18
CA ARG A 41 -19.66 -11.22 12.16
C ARG A 41 -19.20 -12.67 12.33
N ASP A 42 -18.36 -13.20 11.45
CA ASP A 42 -17.97 -14.60 11.50
C ASP A 42 -16.52 -14.78 11.95
N GLU A 43 -16.42 -15.07 13.24
CA GLU A 43 -15.51 -16.04 13.87
C GLU A 43 -14.01 -15.94 13.58
N GLU A 44 -13.29 -15.49 14.61
CA GLU A 44 -12.39 -16.27 15.46
C GLU A 44 -12.03 -17.76 15.15
N ALA A 45 -12.26 -18.29 13.95
CA ALA A 45 -11.82 -19.62 13.54
C ALA A 45 -10.39 -19.59 12.97
N ARG A 46 -9.43 -19.58 13.91
CA ARG A 46 -8.28 -20.51 13.93
C ARG A 46 -7.70 -20.91 12.55
N SER A 47 -6.69 -20.19 12.09
CA SER A 47 -5.65 -20.78 11.22
C SER A 47 -4.30 -20.14 11.51
N THR A 48 -3.29 -20.97 11.79
CA THR A 48 -1.88 -20.57 11.91
C THR A 48 -1.40 -19.80 10.67
N ALA A 49 -2.00 -20.06 9.51
CA ALA A 49 -1.75 -19.33 8.27
C ALA A 49 -2.17 -17.84 8.34
N GLY A 50 -3.26 -17.53 9.06
CA GLY A 50 -3.67 -16.14 9.27
C GLY A 50 -2.68 -15.37 10.16
N LYS A 51 -2.11 -16.01 11.18
CA LYS A 51 -1.06 -15.41 12.02
C LYS A 51 0.24 -15.21 11.24
N LEU A 52 0.63 -16.18 10.40
CA LEU A 52 1.78 -16.06 9.51
C LEU A 52 1.62 -14.88 8.56
N LEU A 53 0.46 -14.75 7.90
CA LEU A 53 0.17 -13.65 6.99
C LEU A 53 0.26 -12.30 7.71
N LEU A 54 -0.34 -12.17 8.89
CA LEU A 54 -0.24 -10.95 9.70
C LEU A 54 1.21 -10.61 10.10
N MET A 55 2.00 -11.62 10.47
CA MET A 55 3.41 -11.44 10.82
C MET A 55 4.24 -10.98 9.62
N VAL A 56 4.05 -11.62 8.46
CA VAL A 56 4.70 -11.23 7.20
C VAL A 56 4.34 -9.79 6.84
N VAL A 57 3.05 -9.42 6.92
CA VAL A 57 2.60 -8.05 6.62
C VAL A 57 3.21 -7.04 7.59
N LYS A 58 3.30 -7.34 8.89
CA LYS A 58 3.97 -6.46 9.87
C LYS A 58 5.47 -6.28 9.58
N VAL A 59 6.15 -7.36 9.22
CA VAL A 59 7.57 -7.30 8.84
C VAL A 59 7.75 -6.49 7.55
N MET A 60 6.91 -6.71 6.53
CA MET A 60 6.93 -5.93 5.30
C MET A 60 6.60 -4.45 5.52
N MET A 61 5.68 -4.14 6.42
CA MET A 61 5.35 -2.76 6.82
C MET A 61 6.56 -2.08 7.44
N ALA A 62 7.23 -2.76 8.39
CA ALA A 62 8.43 -2.23 9.03
C ALA A 62 9.57 -2.04 8.04
N ALA A 63 9.81 -3.00 7.15
CA ALA A 63 10.82 -2.92 6.09
C ALA A 63 10.53 -1.76 5.14
N SER A 64 9.29 -1.62 4.66
CA SER A 64 8.90 -0.52 3.76
C SER A 64 9.06 0.83 4.46
N THR A 65 8.65 0.94 5.72
CA THR A 65 8.81 2.18 6.50
C THR A 65 10.29 2.52 6.68
N ALA A 66 11.14 1.53 7.00
CA ALA A 66 12.58 1.72 7.12
C ALA A 66 13.22 2.17 5.80
N THR A 67 12.83 1.56 4.67
CA THR A 67 13.31 1.96 3.34
C THR A 67 12.83 3.36 2.97
N GLY A 68 11.57 3.71 3.26
CA GLY A 68 11.05 5.06 3.04
C GLY A 68 11.79 6.12 3.87
N ILE A 69 12.03 5.85 5.16
CA ILE A 69 12.83 6.72 6.03
C ILE A 69 14.26 6.83 5.50
N ALA A 70 14.87 5.72 5.06
CA ALA A 70 16.22 5.74 4.49
C ALA A 70 16.30 6.60 3.22
N ILE A 71 15.29 6.56 2.34
CA ILE A 71 15.21 7.42 1.15
C ILE A 71 15.12 8.90 1.56
N VAL A 72 14.28 9.21 2.56
CA VAL A 72 14.12 10.59 3.07
C VAL A 72 15.38 11.10 3.77
N LEU A 73 16.13 10.25 4.48
CA LEU A 73 17.36 10.67 5.18
C LEU A 73 18.58 10.70 4.25
N SER A 74 18.58 9.89 3.19
CA SER A 74 19.65 9.88 2.17
C SER A 74 19.47 11.00 1.14
N SER A 75 18.63 12.00 1.44
CA SER A 75 18.18 13.09 0.57
C SER A 75 19.26 14.13 0.28
N SER A 76 20.37 13.69 -0.31
CA SER A 76 21.12 14.52 -1.26
C SER A 76 20.30 14.88 -2.52
N MET A 77 19.09 14.31 -2.66
CA MET A 77 18.17 14.42 -3.80
C MET A 77 16.73 14.57 -3.29
N ALA A 78 16.33 15.78 -2.90
CA ALA A 78 15.03 16.06 -2.26
C ALA A 78 13.82 15.99 -3.22
N ASP A 79 14.07 15.97 -4.53
CA ASP A 79 13.03 16.12 -5.54
C ASP A 79 12.38 14.78 -5.94
N GLU A 80 13.07 13.66 -5.72
CA GLU A 80 12.62 12.29 -6.05
C GLU A 80 11.25 11.91 -5.45
N PRO A 81 10.98 12.07 -4.13
CA PRO A 81 9.67 11.76 -3.56
C PRO A 81 8.58 12.70 -4.07
N LEU A 82 8.93 13.94 -4.43
CA LEU A 82 7.99 14.89 -5.02
C LEU A 82 7.58 14.45 -6.43
N LEU A 83 8.52 13.94 -7.24
CA LEU A 83 8.24 13.38 -8.57
C LEU A 83 7.30 12.16 -8.47
N LEU A 84 7.54 11.26 -7.51
CA LEU A 84 6.65 10.13 -7.23
C LEU A 84 5.24 10.57 -6.84
N PHE A 85 5.14 11.57 -5.95
CA PHE A 85 3.85 12.09 -5.53
C PHE A 85 3.11 12.77 -6.69
N ARG A 86 3.83 13.53 -7.52
CA ARG A 86 3.26 14.16 -8.71
C ARG A 86 2.74 13.11 -9.70
N TRP A 87 3.52 12.06 -9.92
CA TRP A 87 3.10 10.93 -10.74
C TRP A 87 1.84 10.24 -10.19
N LEU A 88 1.76 10.06 -8.87
CA LEU A 88 0.59 9.47 -8.21
C LEU A 88 -0.67 10.31 -8.42
N ILE A 89 -0.55 11.65 -8.35
CA ILE A 89 -1.65 12.57 -8.66
C ILE A 89 -2.05 12.47 -10.14
N SER A 90 -1.08 12.44 -11.06
CA SER A 90 -1.35 12.27 -12.49
C SER A 90 -2.11 10.96 -12.78
N LEU A 91 -1.75 9.88 -12.10
CA LEU A 91 -2.46 8.60 -12.17
C LEU A 91 -3.90 8.71 -11.65
N ALA A 92 -4.11 9.42 -10.53
CA ALA A 92 -5.44 9.65 -9.97
C ALA A 92 -6.33 10.54 -10.87
N GLN A 93 -5.72 11.44 -11.63
CA GLN A 93 -6.38 12.26 -12.66
C GLN A 93 -6.66 11.50 -13.96
N LEU A 94 -6.35 10.21 -14.03
CA LEU A 94 -6.49 9.37 -15.23
C LEU A 94 -5.64 9.88 -16.42
N GLN A 95 -4.59 10.65 -16.14
CA GLN A 95 -3.62 11.15 -17.12
C GLN A 95 -2.21 10.69 -16.72
N PRO A 96 -1.87 9.39 -16.88
CA PRO A 96 -0.60 8.86 -16.43
C PRO A 96 0.56 9.43 -17.24
N ASP A 97 1.43 10.20 -16.58
CA ASP A 97 2.65 10.74 -17.19
C ASP A 97 3.85 9.86 -16.83
N ILE A 98 4.26 8.99 -17.75
CA ILE A 98 5.35 8.03 -17.55
C ILE A 98 6.72 8.71 -17.50
N SER A 99 6.85 9.95 -18.00
CA SER A 99 8.14 10.67 -18.00
C SER A 99 8.69 10.87 -16.58
N LEU A 100 7.80 11.12 -15.62
CA LEU A 100 8.12 11.29 -14.20
C LEU A 100 8.76 10.03 -13.59
N ILE A 101 8.42 8.84 -14.06
CA ILE A 101 8.98 7.57 -13.57
C ILE A 101 10.28 7.20 -14.28
N LEU A 102 10.55 7.73 -15.47
CA LEU A 102 11.81 7.45 -16.15
C LEU A 102 12.98 8.11 -15.41
N GLU A 103 12.76 9.30 -14.86
CA GLU A 103 13.78 10.14 -14.20
C GLU A 103 14.19 9.64 -12.81
N ILE A 104 13.29 8.97 -12.08
CA ILE A 104 13.57 8.51 -10.71
C ILE A 104 14.59 7.37 -10.63
N SER A 105 15.26 7.29 -9.48
CA SER A 105 16.19 6.22 -9.14
C SER A 105 15.54 4.84 -9.08
N ILE A 106 16.33 3.81 -9.39
CA ILE A 106 15.91 2.40 -9.37
C ILE A 106 15.48 1.97 -7.96
N LEU A 107 16.14 2.49 -6.92
CA LEU A 107 15.79 2.19 -5.53
C LEU A 107 14.36 2.64 -5.19
N SER A 108 13.99 3.86 -5.60
CA SER A 108 12.63 4.39 -5.43
C SER A 108 11.59 3.59 -6.22
N LYS A 109 11.91 3.16 -7.46
CA LYS A 109 11.03 2.27 -8.25
C LYS A 109 10.75 0.96 -7.52
N ILE A 110 11.79 0.31 -7.00
CA ILE A 110 11.65 -0.96 -6.26
C ILE A 110 10.85 -0.74 -4.98
N HIS A 111 11.17 0.29 -4.21
CA HIS A 111 10.44 0.63 -2.99
C HIS A 111 8.95 0.82 -3.26
N PHE A 112 8.60 1.51 -4.35
CA PHE A 112 7.22 1.76 -4.72
C PHE A 112 6.44 0.49 -5.10
N VAL A 113 7.07 -0.44 -5.84
CA VAL A 113 6.49 -1.76 -6.12
C VAL A 113 6.28 -2.56 -4.83
N VAL A 114 7.25 -2.52 -3.91
CA VAL A 114 7.13 -3.17 -2.59
C VAL A 114 5.98 -2.57 -1.78
N VAL A 115 5.78 -1.26 -1.82
CA VAL A 115 4.67 -0.57 -1.14
C VAL A 115 3.32 -1.00 -1.73
N PHE A 116 3.19 -1.14 -3.04
CA PHE A 116 1.95 -1.64 -3.65
C PHE A 116 1.67 -3.10 -3.31
N LEU A 117 2.71 -3.95 -3.28
CA LEU A 117 2.57 -5.34 -2.85
C LEU A 117 2.17 -5.43 -1.37
N PHE A 118 2.72 -4.55 -0.53
CA PHE A 118 2.29 -4.38 0.85
C PHE A 118 0.83 -3.95 0.95
N LEU A 119 0.39 -2.94 0.18
CA LEU A 119 -1.01 -2.50 0.12
C LEU A 119 -1.96 -3.63 -0.29
N LEU A 120 -1.59 -4.43 -1.30
CA LEU A 120 -2.37 -5.58 -1.73
C LEU A 120 -2.47 -6.63 -0.62
N SER A 121 -1.39 -6.89 0.10
CA SER A 121 -1.37 -7.80 1.25
C SER A 121 -2.18 -7.26 2.45
N LEU A 122 -2.18 -5.93 2.62
CA LEU A 122 -2.94 -5.23 3.63
C LEU A 122 -4.45 -5.44 3.44
N ALA A 123 -4.95 -5.47 2.20
CA ALA A 123 -6.37 -5.72 1.89
C ALA A 123 -6.92 -6.99 2.57
N PHE A 124 -6.08 -8.02 2.66
CA PHE A 124 -6.44 -9.31 3.27
C PHE A 124 -6.20 -9.36 4.79
N THR A 125 -5.63 -8.30 5.40
CA THR A 125 -5.15 -8.26 6.80
C THR A 125 -6.15 -7.60 7.77
N LYS A 126 -6.43 -8.22 8.93
CA LYS A 126 -7.47 -7.78 9.90
C LYS A 126 -7.23 -6.39 10.51
N GLU A 127 -6.03 -5.84 10.37
CA GLU A 127 -5.59 -4.57 10.95
C GLU A 127 -6.34 -3.34 10.38
N ILE A 128 -6.77 -3.36 9.11
CA ILE A 128 -7.42 -2.19 8.49
C ILE A 128 -8.72 -1.80 9.22
N TYR A 129 -9.47 -2.78 9.74
CA TYR A 129 -10.72 -2.50 10.44
C TYR A 129 -10.52 -1.61 11.69
N TYR A 130 -9.42 -1.84 12.42
CA TYR A 130 -9.09 -1.04 13.60
C TYR A 130 -8.75 0.41 13.26
N LEU A 131 -8.07 0.64 12.13
CA LEU A 131 -7.72 1.99 11.66
C LEU A 131 -8.93 2.77 11.13
N LEU A 132 -9.88 2.10 10.46
CA LEU A 132 -11.02 2.77 9.83
C LEU A 132 -12.17 3.15 10.78
N LYS A 133 -12.26 2.55 11.97
CA LYS A 133 -13.29 2.89 12.98
C LYS A 133 -12.69 3.40 14.30
N PRO A 134 -11.98 4.54 14.31
CA PRO A 134 -11.39 5.07 15.54
C PRO A 134 -12.45 5.42 16.59
N HIS A 135 -13.63 5.88 16.15
CA HIS A 135 -14.69 6.30 17.06
C HIS A 135 -15.24 5.16 17.93
N GLN A 136 -15.35 3.93 17.40
CA GLN A 136 -15.88 2.79 18.15
C GLN A 136 -14.88 2.33 19.22
N TYR A 137 -13.59 2.37 18.89
CA TYR A 137 -12.52 2.06 19.82
C TYR A 137 -12.45 3.09 20.96
N LEU A 138 -12.50 4.39 20.62
CA LEU A 138 -12.50 5.47 21.59
C LEU A 138 -13.73 5.42 22.52
N LYS A 139 -14.92 5.13 21.98
CA LYS A 139 -16.15 4.98 22.78
C LYS A 139 -16.02 3.84 23.80
N LYS A 140 -15.39 2.72 23.43
CA LYS A 140 -15.17 1.58 24.33
C LYS A 140 -14.20 1.93 25.47
N ILE A 141 -13.11 2.65 25.17
CA ILE A 141 -12.17 3.13 26.18
C ILE A 141 -12.85 4.14 27.11
N TYR A 142 -13.59 5.11 26.55
CA TYR A 142 -14.29 6.13 27.33
C TYR A 142 -15.30 5.52 28.31
N LEU A 143 -16.10 4.54 27.85
CA LEU A 143 -17.05 3.82 28.70
C LEU A 143 -16.33 3.05 29.82
N LYS A 144 -15.20 2.40 29.53
CA LYS A 144 -14.42 1.68 30.55
C LYS A 144 -13.88 2.62 31.62
N LEU A 145 -13.34 3.78 31.22
CA LEU A 145 -12.87 4.81 32.14
C LEU A 145 -14.01 5.41 32.99
N GLN A 146 -15.20 5.56 32.41
CA GLN A 146 -16.37 6.05 33.15
C GLN A 146 -16.90 5.05 34.19
N VAL A 147 -16.74 3.75 33.95
CA VAL A 147 -17.12 2.70 34.91
C VAL A 147 -16.12 2.65 36.06
N GLU A 148 -14.81 2.67 35.74
CA GLU A 148 -13.73 2.72 36.75
C GLU A 148 -13.85 3.95 37.65
N LYS A 149 -14.19 5.13 37.09
CA LYS A 149 -14.37 6.36 37.86
C LYS A 149 -15.61 6.33 38.79
N ARG A 150 -16.55 5.40 38.58
CA ARG A 150 -17.81 5.29 39.34
C ARG A 150 -17.82 4.17 40.37
N GLY A 151 -16.84 3.26 40.36
CA GLY A 151 -16.63 2.22 41.39
C GLY A 151 -15.62 2.68 42.42
#